data_AF-A0A7V9J0H4-F1
#
_entry.id   AF-A0A7V9J0H4-F1
#
_cell.length_a   1.000
_cell.length_b   1.000
_cell.length_c   1.000
_cell.angle_alpha   90.00
_cell.angle_beta   90.00
_cell.angle_gamma   90.00
#
_symmetry.space_group_name_H-M   'P 1'
#
loop_
_entity.id
_entity.type
_entity.pdbx_description
1 polymer ?
#
loop_
_entity_poly.entity_id
_entity_poly.type
_entity_poly.pdbx_seq_one_letter_code
_entity_poly.pdbx_strand_id
1 'polypeptide(L)'
;KDNAEGFGLTRDGMKWYWDLYTSGAHEALDPRASVLREPDLSGLPPALVITAEHDVLHDEGRAYAQALTEAGVEVRALDYDGMIHGFFRMTAVLDKANEAIDEAASELRSANS
;
A
#
# COMPACT_ATOMS: atom_id res chain seq x y z
N LYS A 1 8.94 8.91 10.78
CA LYS A 1 9.52 10.01 9.96
C LYS A 1 8.32 10.77 9.38
N ASP A 2 8.32 12.11 9.41
CA ASP A 2 7.14 12.89 8.99
C ASP A 2 7.16 13.07 7.47
N ASN A 3 6.44 12.20 6.75
CA ASN A 3 6.31 12.23 5.29
C ASN A 3 5.19 13.19 4.82
N ALA A 4 4.65 14.02 5.72
CA ALA A 4 3.44 14.81 5.45
C ALA A 4 3.63 15.97 4.45
N GLU A 5 4.86 16.47 4.28
CA GLU A 5 5.20 17.58 3.39
C GLU A 5 6.38 17.22 2.47
N GLY A 6 6.17 17.30 1.15
CA GLY A 6 7.18 17.05 0.12
C GLY A 6 7.11 15.68 -0.56
N PHE A 7 7.48 15.66 -1.85
CA PHE A 7 7.50 14.54 -2.81
C PHE A 7 6.16 13.86 -3.15
N GLY A 8 5.52 14.34 -4.22
CA GLY A 8 4.42 13.63 -4.88
C GLY A 8 3.10 13.69 -4.10
N LEU A 9 2.80 12.64 -3.33
CA LEU A 9 1.56 12.51 -2.57
C LEU A 9 1.72 13.16 -1.19
N THR A 10 0.84 14.11 -0.86
CA THR A 10 0.86 14.82 0.44
C THR A 10 -0.37 14.47 1.28
N ARG A 11 -0.32 14.80 2.58
CA ARG A 11 -1.46 14.63 3.49
C ARG A 11 -2.69 15.42 3.02
N ASP A 12 -2.50 16.67 2.61
CA ASP A 12 -3.58 17.52 2.11
C ASP A 12 -4.15 16.99 0.79
N GLY A 13 -3.29 16.44 -0.07
CA GLY A 13 -3.71 15.74 -1.28
C GLY A 13 -4.59 14.53 -0.95
N MET A 14 -4.18 13.70 0.02
CA MET A 14 -4.98 12.58 0.50
C MET A 14 -6.33 13.01 1.07
N LYS A 15 -6.37 14.09 1.86
CA LYS A 15 -7.62 14.64 2.38
C LYS A 15 -8.56 15.07 1.23
N TRP A 16 -8.01 15.78 0.24
CA TRP A 16 -8.78 16.18 -0.93
C TRP A 16 -9.31 14.98 -1.73
N TYR A 17 -8.51 13.91 -1.89
CA TYR A 17 -8.99 12.67 -2.52
C TYR A 17 -10.13 12.03 -1.73
N TRP A 18 -10.05 11.99 -0.40
CA TRP A 18 -11.12 11.47 0.46
C TRP A 18 -12.40 12.31 0.37
N ASP A 19 -12.28 13.64 0.33
CA ASP A 19 -13.42 14.57 0.18
C ASP A 19 -14.12 14.39 -1.19
N LEU A 20 -13.40 13.96 -2.23
CA LEU A 20 -13.98 13.63 -3.53
C LEU A 20 -14.60 12.23 -3.59
N TYR A 21 -13.98 11.27 -2.89
CA TYR A 21 -14.38 9.88 -2.92
C TYR A 21 -15.60 9.59 -2.03
N THR A 22 -15.77 10.34 -0.94
CA THR A 22 -16.82 10.09 0.05
C THR A 22 -17.89 11.17 0.07
N SER A 23 -19.12 10.78 0.36
CA SER A 23 -20.25 11.69 0.59
C SER A 23 -20.33 12.18 2.04
N GLY A 24 -19.55 11.58 2.94
CA GLY A 24 -19.40 12.01 4.33
C GLY A 24 -18.46 11.13 5.15
N ALA A 25 -18.05 11.62 6.32
CA ALA A 25 -17.00 11.00 7.15
C ALA A 25 -17.28 9.56 7.61
N HIS A 26 -18.54 9.12 7.61
CA HIS A 26 -18.92 7.75 7.96
C HIS A 26 -18.44 6.72 6.92
N GLU A 27 -18.38 7.10 5.64
CA GLU A 27 -17.92 6.20 4.57
C GLU A 27 -16.41 5.94 4.66
N ALA A 28 -15.63 6.88 5.20
CA ALA A 28 -14.22 6.67 5.48
C ALA A 28 -13.98 5.61 6.58
N LEU A 29 -15.01 5.27 7.36
CA LEU A 29 -14.96 4.20 8.37
C LEU A 29 -15.44 2.85 7.83
N ASP A 30 -16.00 2.80 6.63
CA ASP A 30 -16.48 1.57 6.01
C ASP A 30 -15.28 0.67 5.62
N PRO A 31 -15.27 -0.63 5.96
CA PRO A 31 -14.19 -1.55 5.58
C PRO A 31 -13.92 -1.62 4.07
N ARG A 32 -14.91 -1.32 3.22
CA ARG A 32 -14.73 -1.27 1.76
C ARG A 32 -13.85 -0.12 1.31
N ALA A 33 -13.74 0.94 2.12
CA ALA A 33 -12.88 2.10 1.87
C ALA A 33 -11.61 2.07 2.74
N SER A 34 -11.70 1.49 3.94
CA SER A 34 -10.62 1.41 4.93
C SER A 34 -10.42 -0.03 5.37
N VAL A 35 -9.73 -0.84 4.56
CA VAL A 35 -9.59 -2.31 4.73
C VAL A 35 -9.02 -2.74 6.08
N LEU A 36 -8.20 -1.89 6.73
CA LEU A 36 -7.72 -2.12 8.10
C LEU A 36 -8.82 -2.15 9.17
N ARG A 37 -10.03 -1.75 8.83
CA ARG A 37 -11.21 -1.79 9.70
C ARG A 37 -12.04 -3.06 9.54
N GLU A 38 -11.68 -3.94 8.61
CA GLU A 38 -12.34 -5.23 8.47
C GLU A 38 -12.05 -6.09 9.72
N PRO A 39 -13.08 -6.54 10.47
CA PRO A 39 -12.87 -7.30 11.70
C PRO A 39 -12.22 -8.68 11.50
N ASP A 40 -12.32 -9.26 10.30
CA ASP A 40 -11.76 -10.57 10.00
C ASP A 40 -11.11 -10.58 8.61
N LEU A 41 -9.78 -10.70 8.59
CA LEU A 41 -8.98 -10.81 7.37
C LEU A 41 -8.61 -12.26 7.04
N SER A 42 -9.12 -13.23 7.79
CA SER A 42 -8.81 -14.65 7.57
C SER A 42 -9.40 -15.16 6.24
N GLY A 43 -8.71 -16.12 5.63
CA GLY A 43 -9.15 -16.71 4.36
C GLY A 43 -8.98 -15.83 3.12
N LEU A 44 -8.41 -14.63 3.27
CA LEU A 44 -7.96 -13.82 2.13
C LEU A 44 -6.82 -14.52 1.36
N PRO A 45 -6.66 -14.25 0.06
CA PRO A 45 -5.61 -14.86 -0.75
C PRO A 45 -4.21 -14.41 -0.28
N PRO A 46 -3.16 -15.19 -0.57
CA PRO A 46 -1.77 -14.75 -0.39
C PRO A 46 -1.53 -13.37 -1.00
N ALA A 47 -0.74 -12.54 -0.32
CA ALA A 47 -0.55 -11.14 -0.68
C ALA A 47 0.92 -10.72 -0.73
N LEU A 48 1.25 -9.94 -1.76
CA LEU A 48 2.46 -9.11 -1.79
C LEU A 48 2.05 -7.67 -1.45
N VAL A 49 2.66 -7.09 -0.42
CA VAL A 49 2.48 -5.68 -0.04
C VAL A 49 3.80 -4.93 -0.24
N ILE A 50 3.78 -3.89 -1.07
CA ILE A 50 4.94 -3.04 -1.35
C ILE A 50 4.69 -1.64 -0.77
N THR A 51 5.61 -1.17 0.07
CA THR A 51 5.62 0.19 0.64
C THR A 51 6.84 0.99 0.18
N ALA A 52 6.77 2.30 0.32
CA ALA A 52 7.86 3.22 0.01
C ALA A 52 8.17 4.08 1.26
N GLU A 53 9.45 4.21 1.62
CA GLU A 53 9.86 4.84 2.89
C GLU A 53 9.36 6.29 3.05
N HIS A 54 9.31 7.05 1.96
CA HIS A 54 8.87 8.44 1.91
C HIS A 54 7.46 8.58 1.34
N ASP A 55 6.54 7.76 1.83
CA ASP A 55 5.11 7.79 1.49
C ASP A 55 4.26 8.11 2.73
N VAL A 56 3.23 8.95 2.57
CA VAL A 56 2.23 9.21 3.63
C VAL A 56 1.38 7.98 3.94
N LEU A 57 1.29 7.01 3.01
CA LEU A 57 0.57 5.75 3.17
C LEU A 57 1.47 4.60 3.66
N HIS A 58 2.74 4.88 3.95
CA HIS A 58 3.72 3.87 4.33
C HIS A 58 3.28 3.06 5.56
N ASP A 59 2.91 3.76 6.64
CA ASP A 59 2.59 3.12 7.92
C ASP A 59 1.28 2.31 7.85
N GLU A 60 0.27 2.77 7.11
CA GLU A 60 -0.97 2.03 6.90
C GLU A 60 -0.78 0.80 6.01
N GLY A 61 0.07 0.89 4.98
CA GLY A 61 0.44 -0.28 4.17
C GLY A 61 1.13 -1.36 5.00
N ARG A 62 2.07 -0.96 5.86
CA ARG A 62 2.75 -1.88 6.79
C ARG A 62 1.80 -2.48 7.81
N ALA A 63 0.90 -1.67 8.38
CA ALA A 63 -0.11 -2.15 9.32
C ALA A 63 -1.03 -3.19 8.66
N TYR A 64 -1.40 -3.00 7.39
CA TYR A 64 -2.25 -3.97 6.69
C TYR A 64 -1.53 -5.29 6.41
N ALA A 65 -0.25 -5.24 5.99
CA ALA A 65 0.57 -6.43 5.84
C ALA A 65 0.70 -7.24 7.15
N GLN A 66 0.89 -6.53 8.27
CA GLN A 66 0.93 -7.14 9.59
C GLN A 66 -0.43 -7.76 9.96
N ALA A 67 -1.54 -7.04 9.77
CA ALA A 67 -2.88 -7.55 10.08
C ALA A 67 -3.23 -8.81 9.28
N LEU A 68 -2.87 -8.86 7.99
CA LEU A 68 -3.01 -10.06 7.15
C LEU A 68 -2.19 -11.24 7.71
N THR A 69 -0.93 -10.98 8.09
CA THR A 69 -0.05 -12.00 8.67
C THR A 69 -0.63 -12.56 9.97
N GLU A 70 -1.14 -11.70 10.85
CA GLU A 70 -1.78 -12.08 12.11
C GLU A 70 -3.06 -12.89 11.90
N ALA A 71 -3.78 -12.62 10.80
CA ALA A 71 -4.96 -13.40 10.38
C ALA A 71 -4.62 -14.74 9.70
N GLY A 72 -3.32 -15.09 9.59
CA GLY A 72 -2.85 -16.35 9.01
C GLY A 72 -2.76 -16.37 7.49
N VAL A 73 -2.81 -15.21 6.84
CA VAL A 73 -2.59 -15.07 5.39
C VAL A 73 -1.09 -15.17 5.10
N GLU A 74 -0.72 -15.84 4.00
CA GLU A 74 0.66 -15.81 3.50
C GLU A 74 0.96 -14.44 2.92
N VAL A 75 1.89 -13.71 3.55
CA VAL A 75 2.22 -12.33 3.17
C VAL A 75 3.71 -12.17 2.92
N ARG A 76 4.05 -11.61 1.77
CA ARG A 76 5.36 -11.02 1.52
C ARG A 76 5.25 -9.50 1.60
N ALA A 77 5.97 -8.87 2.51
CA ALA A 77 6.00 -7.41 2.66
C ALA A 77 7.38 -6.87 2.27
N LEU A 78 7.42 -5.92 1.34
CA LEU A 78 8.65 -5.29 0.86
C LEU A 78 8.59 -3.78 1.08
N ASP A 79 9.56 -3.24 1.79
CA ASP A 79 9.70 -1.80 2.03
C ASP A 79 10.86 -1.24 1.20
N TYR A 80 10.56 -0.28 0.32
CA TYR A 80 11.54 0.29 -0.59
C TYR A 80 12.12 1.59 -0.02
N ASP A 81 13.32 1.46 0.56
CA ASP A 81 14.09 2.58 1.12
C ASP A 81 14.32 3.71 0.11
N GLY A 82 14.16 4.95 0.57
CA GLY A 82 14.36 6.17 -0.21
C GLY A 82 13.35 6.40 -1.34
N MET A 83 12.35 5.53 -1.52
CA MET A 83 11.32 5.70 -2.54
C MET A 83 10.15 6.54 -2.04
N ILE A 84 9.44 7.14 -3.00
CA ILE A 84 8.28 8.01 -2.76
C ILE A 84 7.00 7.35 -3.30
N HIS A 85 5.84 7.87 -2.90
CA HIS A 85 4.56 7.39 -3.43
C HIS A 85 4.54 7.38 -4.97
N GLY A 86 4.11 6.26 -5.55
CA GLY A 86 3.99 6.09 -7.00
C GLY A 86 5.29 5.80 -7.75
N PHE A 87 6.43 5.58 -7.06
CA PHE A 87 7.71 5.21 -7.68
C PHE A 87 7.59 4.01 -8.62
N PHE A 88 6.66 3.09 -8.35
CA PHE A 88 6.35 1.91 -9.16
C PHE A 88 6.10 2.21 -10.65
N ARG A 89 5.69 3.45 -10.98
CA ARG A 89 5.44 3.88 -12.38
C ARG A 89 6.63 4.59 -13.04
N MET A 90 7.72 4.79 -12.31
CA MET A 90 8.86 5.63 -12.72
C MET A 90 10.00 4.80 -13.34
N THR A 91 9.66 3.75 -14.08
CA THR A 91 10.62 2.77 -14.65
C THR A 91 11.67 3.36 -15.58
N ALA A 92 11.35 4.48 -16.22
CA ALA A 92 12.29 5.19 -17.10
C ALA A 92 13.40 5.93 -16.36
N VAL A 93 13.25 6.15 -15.05
CA VAL A 93 14.14 7.02 -14.25
C VAL A 93 14.61 6.40 -12.94
N LEU A 94 13.97 5.33 -12.45
CA LEU A 94 14.35 4.63 -11.21
C LEU A 94 14.50 3.13 -11.47
N ASP A 95 15.71 2.59 -11.24
CA ASP A 95 15.97 1.15 -11.34
C ASP A 95 15.12 0.36 -10.34
N LYS A 96 14.96 0.89 -9.11
CA LYS A 96 14.07 0.31 -8.08
C LYS A 96 12.62 0.14 -8.53
N ALA A 97 12.14 0.93 -9.50
CA ALA A 97 10.80 0.74 -10.05
C ALA A 97 10.72 -0.52 -10.93
N ASN A 98 11.77 -0.81 -11.70
CA ASN A 98 11.84 -2.05 -12.48
C ASN A 98 11.98 -3.27 -11.55
N GLU A 99 12.81 -3.17 -10.51
CA GLU A 99 12.93 -4.22 -9.48
C GLU A 99 11.57 -4.54 -8.84
N ALA A 100 10.81 -3.51 -8.43
CA ALA A 100 9.50 -3.70 -7.82
C ALA A 100 8.48 -4.35 -8.78
N ILE A 101 8.54 -4.02 -10.07
CA ILE A 101 7.70 -4.68 -11.09
C ILE A 101 8.09 -6.14 -11.28
N ASP A 102 9.38 -6.45 -11.32
CA ASP A 102 9.87 -7.81 -11.48
C ASP A 102 9.48 -8.69 -10.30
N GLU A 103 9.56 -8.15 -9.08
CA GLU A 103 9.09 -8.81 -7.85
C GLU A 103 7.59 -9.08 -7.91
N ALA A 104 6.78 -8.07 -8.25
CA ALA A 104 5.33 -8.24 -8.38
C ALA A 104 4.95 -9.26 -9.47
N ALA A 105 5.66 -9.23 -10.61
CA ALA A 105 5.43 -10.17 -11.69
C ALA A 105 5.85 -11.60 -11.29
N SER A 106 6.90 -11.75 -10.48
CA SER A 106 7.33 -13.04 -9.96
C SER A 106 6.29 -13.64 -9.02
N GLU A 107 5.80 -12.85 -8.06
CA GLU A 107 4.74 -13.29 -7.15
C GLU A 107 3.48 -13.71 -7.89
N LEU A 108 3.04 -12.92 -8.87
CA LEU A 108 1.88 -13.26 -9.70
C LEU A 108 2.09 -14.55 -10.50
N ARG A 109 3.29 -14.84 -10.99
CA ARG A 109 3.58 -16.10 -11.69
C ARG A 109 3.52 -17.29 -10.74
N SER A 110 4.12 -17.18 -9.56
CA SER A 110 4.14 -18.24 -8.55
C SER A 110 2.73 -18.55 -8.02
N ALA A 111 1.86 -17.55 -7.91
CA ALA A 111 0.48 -17.75 -7.49
C ALA A 111 -0.41 -18.47 -8.54
N ASN A 112 0.03 -18.50 -9.80
CA ASN A 112 -0.71 -19.09 -10.93
C ASN A 112 -0.08 -20.40 -11.45
N SER A 113 0.97 -20.92 -10.80
CA SER A 113 1.62 -22.18 -11.13
C SER A 113 1.15 -23.32 -10.24
#